data_AF-A0A3D2WWD0-F1
#
_entry.id   AF-A0A3D2WWD0-F1
#
_cell.length_a   1.000
_cell.length_b   1.000
_cell.length_c   1.000
_cell.angle_alpha   90.00
_cell.angle_beta   90.00
_cell.angle_gamma   90.00
#
_symmetry.space_group_name_H-M   'P 1'
#
loop_
_entity.id
_entity.type
_entity.pdbx_description
1 polymer ?
#
loop_
_entity_poly.entity_id
_entity_poly.type
_entity_poly.pdbx_seq_one_letter_code
_entity_poly.pdbx_strand_id
1 'polypeptide(L)'
;ALCVLFDITNTEQAGKVIENTPTTTFGIPCIYPQIPNIPPYHNNAVWPFVEAYWTRASAKVGNTKSVEHGLASIIRAASLFLTNKENMVAETGDFMGTEINSDRQLWSVAGNLAMVYRIFLGMDFQPDAVFFKPFIPQKYTGMRSLKNFKYRKSLIDITIDGYGDNIKSLSLDGKLLTANKIPGNISGYHKIHIQMNNEIAQPGGINLVETTFSPETPNLTVSDSLLVWNSIEDAKIYRIIKNGAEISKTKDTRFRIPRSDHYSEYQVMAVGKSGQQSFLSQPVSVVSRQHTILMEANGEDISNDYPGFYGFGYIPITKQKNKNVNFPVYIPRSGKYALDFRYSNGNGPINTNNKCAVRSLFLNGRRIGAVVFPQRGDRNWTDWGYSNSIPVNLPAGDHKLTLEFQRPDENMNYDINAALLDQMRLILLGYE
;
A
#
# COMPACT_ATOMS: atom_id res chain seq x y z
N ALA A 1 -9.80 -8.25 -1.12
CA ALA A 1 -10.67 -8.21 0.09
C ALA A 1 -11.49 -6.91 0.20
N LEU A 2 -10.87 -5.74 0.40
CA LEU A 2 -11.62 -4.52 0.75
C LEU A 2 -12.64 -4.08 -0.33
N CYS A 3 -12.32 -4.21 -1.62
CA CYS A 3 -13.28 -3.91 -2.70
C CYS A 3 -14.56 -4.76 -2.62
N VAL A 4 -14.46 -6.01 -2.17
CA VAL A 4 -15.61 -6.91 -1.95
C VAL A 4 -16.36 -6.50 -0.69
N LEU A 5 -15.66 -6.23 0.41
CA LEU A 5 -16.28 -5.87 1.68
C LEU A 5 -17.06 -4.55 1.61
N PHE A 6 -16.57 -3.58 0.82
CA PHE A 6 -17.20 -2.27 0.65
C PHE A 6 -18.04 -2.13 -0.62
N ASP A 7 -18.42 -3.25 -1.26
CA ASP A 7 -19.35 -3.26 -2.41
C ASP A 7 -18.88 -2.41 -3.61
N ILE A 8 -17.57 -2.30 -3.80
CA ILE A 8 -16.97 -1.67 -4.99
C ILE A 8 -17.11 -2.60 -6.20
N THR A 9 -17.05 -3.92 -5.97
CA THR A 9 -17.26 -4.96 -7.00
C THR A 9 -18.71 -5.42 -7.03
N ASN A 10 -19.25 -5.69 -8.21
CA ASN A 10 -20.51 -6.44 -8.32
C ASN A 10 -20.33 -7.92 -7.91
N THR A 11 -21.41 -8.69 -7.79
CA THR A 11 -21.38 -10.10 -7.34
C THR A 11 -20.46 -10.99 -8.17
N GLU A 12 -20.52 -10.88 -9.50
CA GLU A 12 -19.68 -11.69 -10.41
C GLU A 12 -18.20 -11.33 -10.26
N GLN A 13 -17.87 -10.04 -10.22
CA GLN A 13 -16.52 -9.54 -9.99
C GLN A 13 -15.99 -9.98 -8.62
N ALA A 14 -16.82 -9.93 -7.58
CA ALA A 14 -16.44 -10.34 -6.25
C ALA A 14 -16.08 -11.84 -6.19
N GLY A 15 -16.89 -12.69 -6.81
CA GLY A 15 -16.60 -14.12 -6.96
C GLY A 15 -15.28 -14.36 -7.70
N LYS A 16 -15.09 -13.71 -8.85
CA LYS A 16 -13.84 -13.79 -9.63
C LYS A 16 -12.61 -13.35 -8.82
N VAL A 17 -12.71 -12.27 -8.03
CA VAL A 17 -11.61 -11.82 -7.18
C VAL A 17 -11.22 -12.91 -6.19
N ILE A 18 -12.19 -13.50 -5.48
CA ILE A 18 -11.90 -14.54 -4.48
C ILE A 18 -11.33 -15.81 -5.12
N GLU A 19 -11.87 -16.23 -6.27
CA GLU A 19 -11.45 -17.47 -6.92
C GLU A 19 -10.10 -17.39 -7.64
N ASN A 20 -9.70 -16.21 -8.12
CA ASN A 20 -8.50 -16.06 -8.95
C ASN A 20 -7.32 -15.42 -8.22
N THR A 21 -7.52 -14.79 -7.07
CA THR A 21 -6.40 -14.21 -6.31
C THR A 21 -5.50 -15.33 -5.77
N PRO A 22 -4.19 -15.32 -6.06
CA PRO A 22 -3.26 -16.33 -5.57
C PRO A 22 -3.25 -16.39 -4.04
N THR A 23 -3.45 -17.60 -3.50
CA THR A 23 -3.31 -17.93 -2.08
C THR A 23 -2.24 -19.00 -1.93
N THR A 24 -1.45 -18.98 -0.86
CA THR A 24 -0.44 -20.01 -0.59
C THR A 24 -0.93 -20.95 0.50
N THR A 25 -0.23 -22.07 0.71
CA THR A 25 -0.56 -23.10 1.71
C THR A 25 -0.87 -22.56 3.11
N PHE A 26 -0.26 -21.44 3.50
CA PHE A 26 -0.38 -20.88 4.85
C PHE A 26 -1.30 -19.67 4.94
N GLY A 27 -1.85 -19.18 3.83
CA GLY A 27 -2.75 -18.03 3.81
C GLY A 27 -2.63 -17.17 2.56
N ILE A 28 -3.34 -16.04 2.55
CA ILE A 28 -3.21 -14.98 1.57
C ILE A 28 -1.89 -14.23 1.82
N PRO A 29 -0.94 -14.25 0.87
CA PRO A 29 0.25 -13.43 1.01
C PRO A 29 -0.08 -11.95 0.78
N CYS A 30 0.73 -11.05 1.34
CA CYS A 30 0.55 -9.59 1.12
C CYS A 30 0.67 -9.20 -0.36
N ILE A 31 1.55 -9.87 -1.11
CA ILE A 31 1.77 -9.71 -2.54
C ILE A 31 2.06 -11.06 -3.19
N TYR A 32 1.83 -11.19 -4.49
CA TYR A 32 2.20 -12.39 -5.26
C TYR A 32 2.51 -12.03 -6.73
N PRO A 33 3.56 -12.59 -7.36
CA PRO A 33 4.65 -13.36 -6.74
C PRO A 33 5.43 -12.54 -5.71
N GLN A 34 6.29 -13.19 -4.93
CA GLN A 34 7.16 -12.51 -3.96
C GLN A 34 8.30 -11.78 -4.67
N ILE A 35 8.85 -10.75 -4.02
CA ILE A 35 9.99 -9.97 -4.53
C ILE A 35 11.28 -10.63 -4.05
N PRO A 36 12.23 -10.96 -4.94
CA PRO A 36 13.52 -11.52 -4.55
C PRO A 36 14.32 -10.51 -3.72
N ASN A 37 15.15 -11.01 -2.80
CA ASN A 37 16.05 -10.24 -1.93
C ASN A 37 15.36 -9.22 -1.00
N ILE A 38 14.02 -9.28 -0.87
CA ILE A 38 13.28 -8.51 0.12
C ILE A 38 12.86 -9.46 1.24
N PRO A 39 13.28 -9.20 2.48
CA PRO A 39 13.03 -10.13 3.56
C PRO A 39 11.55 -10.19 3.96
N PRO A 40 11.11 -11.27 4.63
CA PRO A 40 9.71 -11.44 5.02
C PRO A 40 9.23 -10.40 6.04
N TYR A 41 8.37 -9.48 5.60
CA TYR A 41 7.59 -8.59 6.46
C TYR A 41 6.35 -8.08 5.72
N HIS A 42 6.53 -7.26 4.67
CA HIS A 42 5.45 -6.91 3.72
C HIS A 42 5.56 -7.65 2.38
N ASN A 43 6.67 -8.37 2.19
CA ASN A 43 6.91 -9.36 1.14
C ASN A 43 6.99 -10.74 1.77
N ASN A 44 6.72 -11.81 1.01
CA ASN A 44 6.81 -13.21 1.46
C ASN A 44 6.19 -13.45 2.85
N ALA A 45 5.05 -12.80 3.13
CA ALA A 45 4.45 -12.80 4.45
C ALA A 45 2.94 -12.98 4.39
N VAL A 46 2.41 -13.72 5.36
CA VAL A 46 0.99 -13.85 5.67
C VAL A 46 0.73 -13.13 6.99
N TRP A 47 -0.21 -12.18 6.98
CA TRP A 47 -0.61 -11.43 8.17
C TRP A 47 -2.00 -11.87 8.63
N PRO A 48 -2.18 -12.33 9.87
CA PRO A 48 -3.48 -12.85 10.35
C PRO A 48 -4.63 -11.85 10.20
N PHE A 49 -4.38 -10.55 10.34
CA PHE A 49 -5.43 -9.54 10.15
C PHE A 49 -5.82 -9.34 8.68
N VAL A 50 -4.87 -9.51 7.75
CA VAL A 50 -5.13 -9.48 6.30
C VAL A 50 -5.90 -10.73 5.89
N GLU A 51 -5.50 -11.89 6.40
CA GLU A 51 -6.24 -13.15 6.25
C GLU A 51 -7.68 -13.02 6.77
N ALA A 52 -7.89 -12.33 7.90
CA ALA A 52 -9.22 -12.10 8.43
C ALA A 52 -10.08 -11.24 7.50
N TYR A 53 -9.53 -10.20 6.87
CA TYR A 53 -10.24 -9.43 5.84
C TYR A 53 -10.56 -10.28 4.61
N TRP A 54 -9.62 -11.12 4.18
CA TRP A 54 -9.81 -12.05 3.06
C TRP A 54 -10.93 -13.04 3.36
N THR A 55 -10.86 -13.75 4.49
CA THR A 55 -11.86 -14.70 4.98
C THR A 55 -13.26 -14.07 5.05
N ARG A 56 -13.37 -12.82 5.54
CA ARG A 56 -14.65 -12.09 5.58
C ARG A 56 -15.19 -11.78 4.18
N ALA A 57 -14.31 -11.40 3.24
CA ALA A 57 -14.71 -11.19 1.85
C ALA A 57 -15.18 -12.49 1.20
N SER A 58 -14.49 -13.61 1.48
CA SER A 58 -14.86 -14.95 1.02
C SER A 58 -16.22 -15.39 1.55
N ALA A 59 -16.50 -15.17 2.84
CA ALA A 59 -17.80 -15.45 3.44
C ALA A 59 -18.91 -14.59 2.81
N LYS A 60 -18.64 -13.31 2.52
CA LYS A 60 -19.60 -12.40 1.88
C LYS A 60 -20.01 -12.88 0.48
N VAL A 61 -19.12 -13.52 -0.27
CA VAL A 61 -19.42 -14.07 -1.62
C VAL A 61 -19.90 -15.52 -1.60
N GLY A 62 -19.97 -16.16 -0.43
CA GLY A 62 -20.40 -17.55 -0.33
C GLY A 62 -19.32 -18.60 -0.63
N ASN A 63 -18.03 -18.26 -0.70
CA ASN A 63 -16.97 -19.20 -1.11
C ASN A 63 -16.45 -20.01 0.09
N THR A 64 -17.01 -21.20 0.30
CA THR A 64 -16.68 -22.07 1.44
C THR A 64 -15.22 -22.49 1.49
N LYS A 65 -14.61 -22.89 0.37
CA LYS A 65 -13.21 -23.35 0.36
C LYS A 65 -12.27 -22.25 0.81
N SER A 66 -12.50 -21.02 0.37
CA SER A 66 -11.71 -19.86 0.78
C SER A 66 -11.93 -19.51 2.26
N VAL A 67 -13.16 -19.62 2.77
CA VAL A 67 -13.44 -19.44 4.21
C VAL A 67 -12.74 -20.51 5.05
N GLU A 68 -12.81 -21.78 4.64
CA GLU A 68 -12.13 -22.88 5.34
C GLU A 68 -10.62 -22.68 5.39
N HIS A 69 -10.03 -22.25 4.26
CA HIS A 69 -8.59 -21.97 4.16
C HIS A 69 -8.15 -20.86 5.12
N GLY A 70 -8.87 -19.73 5.14
CA GLY A 70 -8.51 -18.61 6.01
C GLY A 70 -8.73 -18.89 7.49
N LEU A 71 -9.80 -19.62 7.84
CA LEU A 71 -9.99 -20.14 9.21
C LEU A 71 -8.83 -21.05 9.62
N ALA A 72 -8.43 -21.99 8.75
CA ALA A 72 -7.35 -22.91 9.03
C ALA A 72 -6.01 -22.18 9.19
N SER A 73 -5.71 -21.18 8.35
CA SER A 73 -4.51 -20.35 8.45
C SER A 73 -4.38 -19.68 9.82
N ILE A 74 -5.42 -18.94 10.25
CA ILE A 74 -5.40 -18.19 11.51
C ILE A 74 -5.37 -19.14 12.72
N ILE A 75 -6.22 -20.18 12.72
CA ILE A 75 -6.32 -21.12 13.84
C ILE A 75 -5.02 -21.92 13.98
N ARG A 76 -4.46 -22.43 12.88
CA ARG A 76 -3.17 -23.15 12.87
C ARG A 76 -2.08 -22.31 13.50
N ALA A 77 -1.88 -21.08 13.02
CA ALA A 77 -0.79 -20.22 13.50
C ALA A 77 -0.92 -19.94 15.01
N ALA A 78 -2.11 -19.54 15.48
CA ALA A 78 -2.34 -19.26 16.88
C ALA A 78 -2.17 -20.50 17.78
N SER A 79 -2.56 -21.68 17.28
CA SER A 79 -2.49 -22.94 18.03
C SER A 79 -1.05 -23.47 18.12
N LEU A 80 -0.28 -23.39 17.03
CA LEU A 80 1.11 -23.85 17.02
C LEU A 80 2.03 -22.93 17.82
N PHE A 81 1.84 -21.61 17.71
CA PHE A 81 2.73 -20.64 18.36
C PHE A 81 2.28 -20.23 19.76
N LEU A 82 1.12 -20.71 20.21
CA LEU A 82 0.51 -20.37 21.51
C LEU A 82 0.35 -18.85 21.73
N THR A 83 0.29 -18.08 20.64
CA THR A 83 0.17 -16.63 20.61
C THR A 83 -0.32 -16.18 19.24
N ASN A 84 -0.91 -14.98 19.17
CA ASN A 84 -1.22 -14.35 17.89
C ASN A 84 0.01 -13.54 17.44
N LYS A 85 0.85 -14.16 16.61
CA LYS A 85 2.00 -13.51 15.97
C LYS A 85 1.56 -12.38 15.05
N GLU A 86 2.44 -11.42 14.81
CA GLU A 86 2.20 -10.30 13.90
C GLU A 86 2.06 -10.77 12.45
N ASN A 87 2.95 -11.65 12.01
CA ASN A 87 3.00 -12.23 10.68
C ASN A 87 3.75 -13.57 10.68
N MET A 88 3.69 -14.28 9.55
CA MET A 88 4.43 -15.51 9.27
C MET A 88 5.04 -15.43 7.88
N VAL A 89 6.12 -16.15 7.63
CA VAL A 89 6.70 -16.33 6.29
C VAL A 89 5.70 -17.11 5.42
N ALA A 90 5.35 -16.59 4.24
CA ALA A 90 4.33 -17.19 3.38
C ALA A 90 4.74 -18.55 2.79
N GLU A 91 6.05 -18.78 2.66
CA GLU A 91 6.64 -20.04 2.18
C GLU A 91 6.63 -21.17 3.21
N THR A 92 6.89 -20.86 4.48
CA THR A 92 7.08 -21.89 5.53
C THR A 92 5.93 -21.92 6.55
N GLY A 93 5.15 -20.85 6.64
CA GLY A 93 4.10 -20.69 7.63
C GLY A 93 4.64 -20.57 9.06
N ASP A 94 5.94 -20.30 9.22
CA ASP A 94 6.63 -20.05 10.48
C ASP A 94 6.81 -18.54 10.70
N PHE A 95 6.85 -18.10 11.95
CA PHE A 95 7.24 -16.74 12.30
C PHE A 95 8.76 -16.57 12.26
N MET A 96 9.53 -17.65 12.41
CA MET A 96 10.98 -17.63 12.25
C MET A 96 11.33 -17.30 10.79
N GLY A 97 12.07 -16.21 10.60
CA GLY A 97 12.43 -15.67 9.29
C GLY A 97 11.75 -14.35 8.92
N THR A 98 10.79 -13.88 9.72
CA THR A 98 10.26 -12.51 9.57
C THR A 98 11.21 -11.47 10.15
N GLU A 99 11.35 -10.31 9.50
CA GLU A 99 12.22 -9.21 9.97
C GLU A 99 11.81 -8.66 11.34
N ILE A 100 10.50 -8.47 11.51
CA ILE A 100 9.89 -7.90 12.70
C ILE A 100 8.67 -8.73 13.01
N ASN A 101 8.52 -9.09 14.28
CA ASN A 101 7.38 -9.84 14.77
C ASN A 101 7.11 -9.54 16.24
N SER A 102 5.87 -9.73 16.63
CA SER A 102 5.36 -9.41 17.96
C SER A 102 4.42 -10.51 18.45
N ASP A 103 4.50 -10.84 19.74
CA ASP A 103 3.51 -11.69 20.40
C ASP A 103 2.27 -10.88 20.78
N ARG A 104 1.11 -11.55 20.77
CA ARG A 104 -0.19 -10.93 21.12
C ARG A 104 -0.46 -9.66 20.33
N GLN A 105 -0.05 -9.64 19.06
CA GLN A 105 -0.14 -8.45 18.25
C GLN A 105 -1.60 -8.03 18.06
N LEU A 106 -1.94 -6.80 18.43
CA LEU A 106 -3.33 -6.38 18.61
C LEU A 106 -4.19 -6.57 17.35
N TRP A 107 -3.66 -6.27 16.16
CA TRP A 107 -4.38 -6.49 14.91
C TRP A 107 -4.54 -7.97 14.56
N SER A 108 -3.58 -8.82 14.90
CA SER A 108 -3.69 -10.28 14.71
C SER A 108 -4.68 -10.90 15.71
N VAL A 109 -4.68 -10.44 16.96
CA VAL A 109 -5.71 -10.81 17.95
C VAL A 109 -7.10 -10.39 17.46
N ALA A 110 -7.23 -9.17 16.93
CA ALA A 110 -8.49 -8.71 16.33
C ALA A 110 -8.90 -9.56 15.11
N GLY A 111 -7.93 -9.97 14.27
CA GLY A 111 -8.16 -10.88 13.15
C GLY A 111 -8.70 -12.24 13.60
N ASN A 112 -8.13 -12.81 14.67
CA ASN A 112 -8.61 -14.06 15.26
C ASN A 112 -10.02 -13.90 15.86
N LEU A 113 -10.26 -12.84 16.64
CA LEU A 113 -11.59 -12.52 17.17
C LEU A 113 -12.63 -12.29 16.05
N ALA A 114 -12.22 -11.79 14.88
CA ALA A 114 -13.11 -11.65 13.74
C ALA A 114 -13.62 -13.01 13.23
N MET A 115 -12.87 -14.11 13.38
CA MET A 115 -13.36 -15.45 13.02
C MET A 115 -14.55 -15.85 13.90
N VAL A 116 -14.51 -15.48 15.19
CA VAL A 116 -15.62 -15.72 16.11
C VAL A 116 -16.78 -14.76 15.82
N TYR A 117 -16.54 -13.45 15.91
CA TYR A 117 -17.62 -12.47 15.87
C TYR A 117 -18.18 -12.24 14.48
N ARG A 118 -17.35 -12.23 13.44
CA ARG A 118 -17.75 -11.83 12.07
C ARG A 118 -17.98 -13.01 11.12
N ILE A 119 -17.38 -14.16 11.37
CA ILE A 119 -17.57 -15.37 10.54
C ILE A 119 -18.56 -16.32 11.22
N PHE A 120 -18.20 -16.95 12.34
CA PHE A 120 -19.05 -17.95 12.97
C PHE A 120 -20.37 -17.39 13.49
N LEU A 121 -20.34 -16.25 14.18
CA LEU A 121 -21.56 -15.58 14.64
C LEU A 121 -22.15 -14.64 13.59
N GLY A 122 -21.36 -14.23 12.60
CA GLY A 122 -21.84 -13.37 11.52
C GLY A 122 -22.35 -12.01 11.96
N MET A 123 -21.84 -11.45 13.06
CA MET A 123 -22.34 -10.19 13.61
C MET A 123 -21.99 -9.03 12.69
N ASP A 124 -23.03 -8.34 12.24
CA ASP A 124 -22.95 -7.08 11.51
C ASP A 124 -23.61 -5.97 12.32
N PHE A 125 -22.77 -5.11 12.92
CA PHE A 125 -23.20 -4.04 13.80
C PHE A 125 -23.60 -2.82 12.98
N GLN A 126 -24.87 -2.45 13.08
CA GLN A 126 -25.47 -1.28 12.46
C GLN A 126 -25.85 -0.23 13.53
N PRO A 127 -26.13 1.02 13.15
CA PRO A 127 -26.48 2.08 14.11
C PRO A 127 -27.66 1.72 15.03
N ASP A 128 -28.60 0.91 14.56
CA ASP A 128 -29.86 0.59 15.26
C ASP A 128 -30.05 -0.91 15.57
N ALA A 129 -29.13 -1.79 15.17
CA ALA A 129 -29.29 -3.24 15.32
C ALA A 129 -27.96 -4.02 15.23
N VAL A 130 -28.00 -5.30 15.58
CA VAL A 130 -26.99 -6.29 15.14
C VAL A 130 -27.68 -7.29 14.23
N PHE A 131 -27.24 -7.37 12.99
CA PHE A 131 -27.65 -8.42 12.05
C PHE A 131 -26.75 -9.64 12.22
N PHE A 132 -27.30 -10.84 11.98
CA PHE A 132 -26.58 -12.10 12.02
C PHE A 132 -26.56 -12.71 10.61
N LYS A 133 -25.34 -12.93 10.10
CA LYS A 133 -25.05 -13.58 8.81
C LYS A 133 -23.93 -14.62 9.01
N PRO A 134 -24.14 -15.64 9.85
CA PRO A 134 -23.13 -16.62 10.19
C PRO A 134 -22.72 -17.43 8.96
N PHE A 135 -21.43 -17.74 8.89
CA PHE A 135 -20.87 -18.66 7.90
C PHE A 135 -20.06 -19.72 8.65
N ILE A 136 -20.58 -20.95 8.67
CA ILE A 136 -19.99 -22.08 9.38
C ILE A 136 -19.79 -23.21 8.38
N PRO A 137 -18.56 -23.46 7.90
CA PRO A 137 -18.32 -24.59 7.01
C PRO A 137 -18.64 -25.92 7.70
N GLN A 138 -19.02 -26.95 6.94
CA GLN A 138 -19.47 -28.23 7.48
C GLN A 138 -18.42 -28.91 8.39
N LYS A 139 -17.12 -28.76 8.09
CA LYS A 139 -16.01 -29.26 8.93
C LYS A 139 -15.97 -28.62 10.33
N TYR A 140 -16.60 -27.46 10.46
CA TYR A 140 -16.78 -26.74 11.71
C TYR A 140 -18.23 -26.91 12.21
N THR A 141 -18.95 -27.99 11.91
CA THR A 141 -20.28 -28.22 12.51
C THR A 141 -20.20 -28.36 14.04
N GLY A 142 -21.32 -28.08 14.71
CA GLY A 142 -21.47 -28.25 16.16
C GLY A 142 -22.01 -27.02 16.88
N MET A 143 -22.41 -27.22 18.13
CA MET A 143 -22.95 -26.17 18.98
C MET A 143 -21.85 -25.25 19.50
N ARG A 144 -22.05 -23.94 19.40
CA ARG A 144 -21.15 -22.93 19.97
C ARG A 144 -21.90 -21.99 20.88
N SER A 145 -21.19 -21.46 21.87
CA SER A 145 -21.75 -20.42 22.75
C SER A 145 -20.78 -19.27 22.95
N LEU A 146 -21.33 -18.06 22.96
CA LEU A 146 -20.69 -16.85 23.44
C LEU A 146 -21.51 -16.35 24.63
N LYS A 147 -20.89 -16.29 25.81
CA LYS A 147 -21.56 -15.86 27.04
C LYS A 147 -21.11 -14.47 27.46
N ASN A 148 -21.98 -13.75 28.16
CA ASN A 148 -21.71 -12.45 28.74
C ASN A 148 -21.22 -11.41 27.72
N PHE A 149 -21.71 -11.46 26.48
CA PHE A 149 -21.34 -10.47 25.47
C PHE A 149 -22.03 -9.13 25.79
N LYS A 150 -21.24 -8.13 26.16
CA LYS A 150 -21.76 -6.79 26.43
C LYS A 150 -22.07 -6.07 25.12
N TYR A 151 -23.34 -5.77 24.90
CA TYR A 151 -23.80 -4.96 23.78
C TYR A 151 -24.64 -3.80 24.30
N ARG A 152 -24.07 -2.59 24.27
CA ARG A 152 -24.71 -1.36 24.79
C ARG A 152 -25.20 -1.56 26.24
N LYS A 153 -26.51 -1.49 26.47
CA LYS A 153 -27.17 -1.66 27.78
C LYS A 153 -27.55 -3.10 28.08
N SER A 154 -27.13 -4.06 27.25
CA SER A 154 -27.45 -5.47 27.39
C SER A 154 -26.24 -6.35 27.65
N LEU A 155 -26.51 -7.48 28.28
CA LEU A 155 -25.63 -8.63 28.40
C LEU A 155 -26.27 -9.79 27.63
N ILE A 156 -25.58 -10.33 26.64
CA ILE A 156 -26.17 -11.28 25.70
C ILE A 156 -25.41 -12.61 25.75
N ASP A 157 -26.16 -13.69 25.92
CA ASP A 157 -25.69 -15.04 25.67
C ASP A 157 -26.20 -15.49 24.29
N ILE A 158 -25.30 -16.00 23.45
CA ILE A 158 -25.62 -16.43 22.09
C ILE A 158 -25.24 -17.90 21.97
N THR A 159 -26.18 -18.72 21.52
CA THR A 159 -25.96 -20.10 21.11
C THR A 159 -26.26 -20.23 19.63
N ILE A 160 -25.36 -20.87 18.89
CA ILE A 160 -25.55 -21.21 17.48
C ILE A 160 -25.36 -22.71 17.29
N ASP A 161 -26.28 -23.35 16.59
CA ASP A 161 -26.28 -24.78 16.33
C ASP A 161 -26.35 -25.10 14.83
N GLY A 162 -25.60 -26.12 14.42
CA GLY A 162 -25.47 -26.56 13.04
C GLY A 162 -24.34 -25.89 12.25
N TYR A 163 -24.44 -25.98 10.92
CA TYR A 163 -23.51 -25.42 9.96
C TYR A 163 -24.26 -24.79 8.78
N GLY A 164 -23.56 -24.02 7.95
CA GLY A 164 -24.10 -23.43 6.73
C GLY A 164 -23.77 -21.96 6.57
N ASP A 165 -24.31 -21.35 5.52
CA ASP A 165 -24.17 -19.93 5.19
C ASP A 165 -25.46 -19.12 5.38
N ASN A 166 -26.52 -19.77 5.90
CA ASN A 166 -27.81 -19.15 6.18
C ASN A 166 -28.42 -19.64 7.50
N ILE A 167 -29.30 -18.82 8.06
CA ILE A 167 -30.03 -19.10 9.30
C ILE A 167 -31.38 -19.73 8.97
N LYS A 168 -31.69 -20.87 9.59
CA LYS A 168 -33.01 -21.50 9.56
C LYS A 168 -34.00 -20.80 10.48
N SER A 169 -33.57 -20.49 11.71
CA SER A 169 -34.38 -19.75 12.67
C SER A 169 -33.51 -19.00 13.67
N LEU A 170 -34.01 -17.85 14.13
CA LEU A 170 -33.40 -17.05 15.19
C LEU A 170 -34.46 -16.75 16.24
N SER A 171 -34.10 -16.90 17.51
CA SER A 171 -34.96 -16.52 18.64
C SER A 171 -34.24 -15.61 19.62
N LEU A 172 -35.01 -14.73 20.26
CA LEU A 172 -34.61 -13.87 21.36
C LEU A 172 -35.50 -14.21 22.56
N ASP A 173 -34.90 -14.64 23.66
CA ASP A 173 -35.58 -15.06 24.88
C ASP A 173 -36.70 -16.10 24.63
N GLY A 174 -36.42 -17.05 23.72
CA GLY A 174 -37.34 -18.12 23.32
C GLY A 174 -38.39 -17.71 22.29
N LYS A 175 -38.52 -16.41 21.96
CA LYS A 175 -39.44 -15.93 20.93
C LYS A 175 -38.75 -15.86 19.57
N LEU A 176 -39.32 -16.52 18.56
CA LEU A 176 -38.84 -16.46 17.18
C LEU A 176 -38.91 -15.03 16.63
N LEU A 177 -37.86 -14.61 15.93
CA LEU A 177 -37.80 -13.34 15.23
C LEU A 177 -38.07 -13.54 13.73
N THR A 178 -38.69 -12.55 13.10
CA THR A 178 -38.99 -12.55 11.65
C THR A 178 -37.82 -12.08 10.80
N ALA A 179 -36.80 -11.50 11.41
CA ALA A 179 -35.58 -11.06 10.77
C ALA A 179 -34.37 -11.56 11.57
N ASN A 180 -33.27 -11.83 10.88
CA ASN A 180 -32.01 -12.28 11.47
C ASN A 180 -31.26 -11.12 12.13
N LYS A 181 -31.91 -10.40 13.05
CA LYS A 181 -31.33 -9.25 13.76
C LYS A 181 -31.90 -9.09 15.15
N ILE A 182 -31.11 -8.49 16.04
CA ILE A 182 -31.58 -7.95 17.33
C ILE A 182 -31.60 -6.42 17.30
N PRO A 183 -32.59 -5.76 17.94
CA PRO A 183 -32.60 -4.30 18.05
C PRO A 183 -31.46 -3.76 18.90
N GLY A 184 -30.98 -2.56 18.59
CA GLY A 184 -29.89 -1.88 19.27
C GLY A 184 -30.31 -1.16 20.56
N ASN A 185 -31.59 -1.15 20.89
CA ASN A 185 -32.15 -0.50 22.08
C ASN A 185 -32.58 -1.49 23.17
N ILE A 186 -32.29 -2.79 23.01
CA ILE A 186 -32.52 -3.79 24.06
C ILE A 186 -31.66 -3.48 25.29
N SER A 187 -32.13 -3.91 26.46
CA SER A 187 -31.47 -3.68 27.75
C SER A 187 -31.67 -4.84 28.70
N GLY A 188 -30.69 -5.10 29.56
CA GLY A 188 -30.73 -6.22 30.49
C GLY A 188 -30.13 -7.49 29.88
N TYR A 189 -30.41 -8.63 30.51
CA TYR A 189 -29.85 -9.92 30.10
C TYR A 189 -30.76 -10.61 29.07
N HIS A 190 -30.18 -11.10 27.98
CA HIS A 190 -30.90 -11.77 26.90
C HIS A 190 -30.20 -13.04 26.44
N LYS A 191 -31.00 -13.99 25.96
CA LYS A 191 -30.53 -15.22 25.30
C LYS A 191 -30.93 -15.23 23.84
N ILE A 192 -29.97 -15.46 22.97
CA ILE A 192 -30.17 -15.63 21.52
C ILE A 192 -29.88 -17.08 21.16
N HIS A 193 -30.78 -17.71 20.43
CA HIS A 193 -30.54 -19.02 19.83
C HIS A 193 -30.68 -18.93 18.31
N ILE A 194 -29.64 -19.35 17.60
CA ILE A 194 -29.55 -19.36 16.14
C ILE A 194 -29.45 -20.82 15.68
N GLN A 195 -30.42 -21.28 14.90
CA GLN A 195 -30.33 -22.55 14.19
C GLN A 195 -29.87 -22.29 12.76
N MET A 196 -28.78 -22.92 12.35
CA MET A 196 -28.33 -22.89 10.96
C MET A 196 -29.20 -23.76 10.06
N ASN A 197 -29.15 -23.50 8.75
CA ASN A 197 -29.88 -24.30 7.74
C ASN A 197 -29.30 -25.70 7.50
N ASN A 198 -28.05 -25.97 7.90
CA ASN A 198 -27.32 -27.20 7.60
C ASN A 198 -27.14 -27.43 6.09
N GLU A 199 -26.98 -26.34 5.33
CA GLU A 199 -26.72 -26.38 3.89
C GLU A 199 -25.63 -25.36 3.55
N ILE A 200 -24.86 -25.66 2.50
CA ILE A 200 -23.85 -24.77 1.93
C ILE A 200 -24.12 -24.65 0.44
N ALA A 201 -24.39 -23.43 -0.04
CA ALA A 201 -24.89 -23.22 -1.39
C ALA A 201 -23.88 -23.63 -2.47
N GLN A 202 -22.59 -23.30 -2.31
CA GLN A 202 -21.52 -23.64 -3.24
C GLN A 202 -20.14 -23.63 -2.55
N PRO A 203 -19.26 -24.63 -2.74
CA PRO A 203 -17.92 -24.58 -2.15
C PRO A 203 -17.01 -23.48 -2.74
N GLY A 204 -17.23 -23.09 -4.01
CA GLY A 204 -16.33 -22.20 -4.76
C GLY A 204 -14.94 -22.79 -5.03
N GLY A 205 -14.16 -22.10 -5.87
CA GLY A 205 -12.73 -22.39 -6.10
C GLY A 205 -11.80 -21.56 -5.21
N ILE A 206 -10.55 -22.02 -5.04
CA ILE A 206 -9.44 -21.18 -4.57
C ILE A 206 -8.26 -21.34 -5.54
N ASN A 207 -7.56 -20.24 -5.83
CA ASN A 207 -6.32 -20.28 -6.58
C ASN A 207 -5.16 -20.55 -5.62
N LEU A 208 -5.07 -21.81 -5.17
CA LEU A 208 -3.97 -22.26 -4.31
C LEU A 208 -2.74 -22.50 -5.18
N VAL A 209 -1.67 -21.75 -4.90
CA VAL A 209 -0.42 -21.79 -5.66
C VAL A 209 0.78 -21.98 -4.74
N GLU A 210 1.86 -22.51 -5.29
CA GLU A 210 3.15 -22.48 -4.61
C GLU A 210 3.67 -21.04 -4.50
N THR A 211 4.41 -20.79 -3.42
CA THR A 211 5.15 -19.55 -3.27
C THR A 211 6.21 -19.48 -4.36
N THR A 212 6.15 -18.44 -5.19
CA THR A 212 7.16 -18.18 -6.23
C THR A 212 7.63 -16.74 -6.12
N PHE A 213 8.78 -16.46 -6.73
CA PHE A 213 9.38 -15.14 -6.77
C PHE A 213 9.36 -14.59 -8.20
N SER A 214 9.17 -13.28 -8.34
CA SER A 214 9.43 -12.61 -9.60
C SER A 214 10.94 -12.62 -9.91
N PRO A 215 11.35 -12.37 -11.16
CA PRO A 215 12.71 -11.94 -11.42
C PRO A 215 13.04 -10.68 -10.62
N GLU A 216 14.33 -10.46 -10.38
CA GLU A 216 14.81 -9.22 -9.76
C GLU A 216 14.43 -8.00 -10.61
N THR A 217 14.17 -6.89 -9.93
CA THR A 217 13.87 -5.62 -10.58
C THR A 217 15.14 -5.07 -11.22
N PRO A 218 15.16 -4.78 -12.53
CA PRO A 218 16.33 -4.21 -13.18
C PRO A 218 16.73 -2.87 -12.56
N ASN A 219 18.03 -2.67 -12.32
CA ASN A 219 18.58 -1.39 -11.92
C ASN A 219 18.95 -0.59 -13.17
N LEU A 220 18.04 0.28 -13.59
CA LEU A 220 18.17 1.06 -14.82
C LEU A 220 18.93 2.37 -14.58
N THR A 221 19.90 2.65 -15.44
CA THR A 221 20.64 3.91 -15.48
C THR A 221 20.72 4.46 -16.90
N VAL A 222 21.05 5.74 -17.01
CA VAL A 222 21.34 6.39 -18.30
C VAL A 222 22.85 6.64 -18.37
N SER A 223 23.49 6.14 -19.42
CA SER A 223 24.89 6.42 -19.74
C SER A 223 24.95 6.99 -21.15
N ASP A 224 25.28 8.27 -21.25
CA ASP A 224 25.21 9.09 -22.46
C ASP A 224 23.85 9.02 -23.14
N SER A 225 23.73 8.09 -24.08
CA SER A 225 22.63 7.95 -25.02
C SER A 225 22.09 6.50 -25.06
N LEU A 226 22.50 5.73 -24.05
CA LEU A 226 22.10 4.35 -23.77
C LEU A 226 21.36 4.30 -22.43
N LEU A 227 20.29 3.54 -22.42
CA LEU A 227 19.78 2.89 -21.22
C LEU A 227 20.65 1.67 -20.93
N VAL A 228 21.08 1.50 -19.69
CA VAL A 228 21.91 0.37 -19.26
C VAL A 228 21.37 -0.17 -17.94
N TRP A 229 21.27 -1.50 -17.83
CA TRP A 229 20.84 -2.18 -16.61
C TRP A 229 21.68 -3.43 -16.32
N ASN A 230 21.58 -3.97 -15.12
CA ASN A 230 22.25 -5.21 -14.73
C ASN A 230 21.60 -6.44 -15.40
N SER A 231 22.40 -7.47 -15.65
CA SER A 231 21.86 -8.77 -16.09
C SER A 231 21.18 -9.48 -14.92
N ILE A 232 19.99 -10.03 -15.16
CA ILE A 232 19.22 -10.83 -14.21
C ILE A 232 19.31 -12.30 -14.63
N GLU A 233 19.73 -13.18 -13.71
CA GLU A 233 20.06 -14.60 -13.98
C GLU A 233 18.95 -15.38 -14.70
N ASP A 234 17.69 -15.15 -14.32
CA ASP A 234 16.53 -15.85 -14.88
C ASP A 234 15.75 -15.06 -15.93
N ALA A 235 16.24 -13.90 -16.35
CA ALA A 235 15.59 -13.13 -17.40
C ALA A 235 15.72 -13.81 -18.77
N LYS A 236 14.57 -14.13 -19.37
CA LYS A 236 14.47 -14.57 -20.76
C LYS A 236 14.57 -13.39 -21.73
N ILE A 237 13.94 -12.26 -21.38
CA ILE A 237 13.96 -10.99 -22.11
C ILE A 237 13.73 -9.83 -21.14
N TYR A 238 14.03 -8.62 -21.61
CA TYR A 238 13.65 -7.35 -21.01
C TYR A 238 12.62 -6.64 -21.89
N ARG A 239 11.62 -6.03 -21.26
CA ARG A 239 10.68 -5.10 -21.89
C ARG A 239 11.10 -3.68 -21.54
N ILE A 240 11.12 -2.81 -22.53
CA ILE A 240 11.46 -1.39 -22.37
C ILE A 240 10.16 -0.60 -22.47
N ILE A 241 9.89 0.15 -21.41
CA ILE A 241 8.70 0.97 -21.27
C ILE A 241 9.13 2.43 -21.43
N LYS A 242 8.39 3.19 -22.26
CA LYS A 242 8.53 4.63 -22.43
C LYS A 242 7.19 5.28 -22.13
N ASN A 243 7.14 6.21 -21.17
CA ASN A 243 5.92 6.93 -20.79
C ASN A 243 4.72 6.00 -20.53
N GLY A 244 4.97 4.86 -19.85
CA GLY A 244 3.94 3.87 -19.53
C GLY A 244 3.59 2.87 -20.65
N ALA A 245 4.14 3.03 -21.86
CA ALA A 245 3.90 2.11 -22.98
C ALA A 245 5.13 1.26 -23.30
N GLU A 246 4.93 -0.05 -23.56
CA GLU A 246 6.00 -0.92 -24.05
C GLU A 246 6.42 -0.50 -25.47
N ILE A 247 7.70 -0.22 -25.68
CA ILE A 247 8.24 0.21 -26.99
C ILE A 247 9.17 -0.81 -27.63
N SER A 248 9.73 -1.73 -26.85
CA SER A 248 10.69 -2.70 -27.35
C SER A 248 10.88 -3.89 -26.39
N LYS A 249 11.41 -4.98 -26.94
CA LYS A 249 11.88 -6.16 -26.19
C LYS A 249 13.29 -6.50 -26.64
N THR A 250 14.15 -6.86 -25.70
CA THR A 250 15.53 -7.27 -26.02
C THR A 250 16.03 -8.34 -25.04
N LYS A 251 17.05 -9.10 -25.45
CA LYS A 251 17.84 -9.96 -24.55
C LYS A 251 19.08 -9.24 -24.02
N ASP A 252 19.47 -8.13 -24.66
CA ASP A 252 20.60 -7.31 -24.23
C ASP A 252 20.25 -6.54 -22.95
N THR A 253 21.27 -6.08 -22.24
CA THR A 253 21.15 -5.26 -21.04
C THR A 253 21.32 -3.77 -21.30
N ARG A 254 21.14 -3.38 -22.58
CA ARG A 254 21.28 -2.01 -23.04
C ARG A 254 20.31 -1.70 -24.16
N PHE A 255 19.91 -0.44 -24.24
CA PHE A 255 19.04 0.05 -25.30
C PHE A 255 19.39 1.46 -25.73
N ARG A 256 19.51 1.69 -27.05
CA ARG A 256 19.78 3.02 -27.60
C ARG A 256 18.56 3.90 -27.44
N ILE A 257 18.71 5.00 -26.70
CA ILE A 257 17.65 6.00 -26.54
C ILE A 257 17.36 6.61 -27.92
N PRO A 258 16.13 6.47 -28.46
CA PRO A 258 15.75 7.14 -29.69
C PRO A 258 15.86 8.65 -29.51
N ARG A 259 16.31 9.36 -30.55
CA ARG A 259 16.29 10.82 -30.53
C ARG A 259 14.87 11.29 -30.27
N SER A 260 14.71 12.14 -29.26
CA SER A 260 13.44 12.72 -28.89
C SER A 260 13.69 14.12 -28.37
N ASP A 261 12.95 15.08 -28.91
CA ASP A 261 13.02 16.46 -28.44
C ASP A 261 12.14 16.68 -27.20
N HIS A 262 11.36 15.68 -26.79
CA HIS A 262 10.43 15.78 -25.68
C HIS A 262 10.88 14.98 -24.47
N TYR A 263 10.39 15.38 -23.30
CA TYR A 263 10.52 14.61 -22.07
C TYR A 263 10.08 13.15 -22.29
N SER A 264 10.90 12.24 -21.81
CA SER A 264 10.63 10.80 -21.87
C SER A 264 11.06 10.15 -20.58
N GLU A 265 10.18 9.35 -19.99
CA GLU A 265 10.48 8.50 -18.86
C GLU A 265 10.64 7.06 -19.34
N TYR A 266 11.76 6.43 -18.97
CA TYR A 266 12.06 5.06 -19.33
C TYR A 266 12.11 4.16 -18.10
N GLN A 267 11.56 2.95 -18.26
CA GLN A 267 11.65 1.87 -17.28
C GLN A 267 11.94 0.56 -18.01
N VAL A 268 12.52 -0.40 -17.29
CA VAL A 268 12.78 -1.73 -17.81
C VAL A 268 12.18 -2.77 -16.87
N MET A 269 11.58 -3.80 -17.46
CA MET A 269 11.01 -4.95 -16.75
C MET A 269 11.68 -6.23 -17.24
N ALA A 270 12.15 -7.07 -16.32
CA ALA A 270 12.63 -8.40 -16.63
C ALA A 270 11.44 -9.37 -16.76
N VAL A 271 11.51 -10.27 -17.73
CA VAL A 271 10.57 -11.38 -17.88
C VAL A 271 11.33 -12.69 -17.70
N GLY A 272 10.94 -13.46 -16.70
CA GLY A 272 11.55 -14.74 -16.35
C GLY A 272 11.29 -15.83 -17.40
N LYS A 273 12.07 -16.92 -17.34
CA LYS A 273 11.89 -18.11 -18.21
C LYS A 273 10.48 -18.72 -18.09
N SER A 274 9.90 -18.68 -16.88
CA SER A 274 8.53 -19.09 -16.52
C SER A 274 7.44 -18.08 -16.94
N GLY A 275 7.81 -16.92 -17.49
CA GLY A 275 6.88 -15.86 -17.89
C GLY A 275 6.53 -14.84 -16.79
N GLN A 276 6.98 -15.07 -15.55
CA GLN A 276 6.83 -14.10 -14.44
C GLN A 276 7.53 -12.78 -14.78
N GLN A 277 6.99 -11.68 -14.28
CA GLN A 277 7.49 -10.33 -14.57
C GLN A 277 8.00 -9.70 -13.28
N SER A 278 9.17 -9.05 -13.34
CA SER A 278 9.65 -8.20 -12.25
C SER A 278 8.76 -6.96 -12.11
N PHE A 279 9.00 -6.18 -11.07
CA PHE A 279 8.56 -4.78 -11.10
C PHE A 279 9.29 -4.02 -12.23
N LEU A 280 8.71 -2.89 -12.62
CA LEU A 280 9.41 -1.91 -13.43
C LEU A 280 10.57 -1.32 -12.62
N SER A 281 11.72 -1.13 -13.27
CA SER A 281 12.85 -0.39 -12.69
C SER A 281 12.43 0.98 -12.17
N GLN A 282 13.29 1.59 -11.35
CA GLN A 282 13.16 3.03 -11.09
C GLN A 282 13.08 3.78 -12.45
N PRO A 283 12.15 4.74 -12.60
CA PRO A 283 12.08 5.53 -13.81
C PRO A 283 13.32 6.40 -13.97
N VAL A 284 13.84 6.45 -15.20
CA VAL A 284 14.88 7.40 -15.59
C VAL A 284 14.30 8.40 -16.58
N SER A 285 14.39 9.67 -16.22
CA SER A 285 13.96 10.78 -17.07
C SER A 285 15.06 11.14 -18.06
N VAL A 286 14.71 11.18 -19.33
CA VAL A 286 15.52 11.68 -20.43
C VAL A 286 14.87 12.95 -20.95
N VAL A 287 15.56 14.07 -20.81
CA VAL A 287 15.10 15.37 -21.31
C VAL A 287 16.24 16.18 -21.90
N SER A 288 15.94 16.91 -22.98
CA SER A 288 16.86 17.89 -23.54
C SER A 288 17.08 19.03 -22.55
N ARG A 289 18.33 19.49 -22.43
CA ARG A 289 18.68 20.68 -21.63
C ARG A 289 17.90 21.92 -22.07
N GLN A 290 17.53 22.02 -23.35
CA GLN A 290 16.74 23.14 -23.87
C GLN A 290 15.31 23.19 -23.32
N HIS A 291 14.82 22.08 -22.78
CA HIS A 291 13.48 21.95 -22.19
C HIS A 291 13.53 21.93 -20.66
N THR A 292 14.67 22.31 -20.08
CA THR A 292 14.86 22.39 -18.63
C THR A 292 15.22 23.81 -18.23
N ILE A 293 14.51 24.37 -17.26
CA ILE A 293 14.85 25.63 -16.60
C ILE A 293 15.30 25.27 -15.18
N LEU A 294 16.50 25.73 -14.80
CA LEU A 294 17.07 25.52 -13.47
C LEU A 294 17.23 26.87 -12.77
N MET A 295 16.87 26.93 -11.50
CA MET A 295 17.04 28.12 -10.67
C MET A 295 17.59 27.73 -9.31
N GLU A 296 18.71 28.34 -8.92
CA GLU A 296 19.31 28.13 -7.60
C GLU A 296 18.40 28.64 -6.49
N ALA A 297 18.39 27.91 -5.37
CA ALA A 297 17.71 28.36 -4.17
C ALA A 297 18.48 29.51 -3.52
N ASN A 298 17.76 30.57 -3.15
CA ASN A 298 18.33 31.73 -2.48
C ASN A 298 17.63 31.97 -1.14
N GLY A 299 18.41 32.30 -0.10
CA GLY A 299 17.91 32.44 1.25
C GLY A 299 19.03 32.74 2.26
N GLU A 300 18.69 32.64 3.54
CA GLU A 300 19.64 32.77 4.65
C GLU A 300 20.57 31.54 4.71
N ASP A 301 21.80 31.74 5.19
CA ASP A 301 22.81 30.70 5.41
C ASP A 301 23.14 29.84 4.18
N ILE A 302 23.37 30.47 3.03
CA ILE A 302 23.92 29.79 1.86
C ILE A 302 25.27 29.16 2.26
N SER A 303 25.40 27.86 2.06
CA SER A 303 26.59 27.08 2.36
C SER A 303 27.00 26.22 1.15
N ASN A 304 28.27 25.86 1.11
CA ASN A 304 28.88 24.93 0.17
C ASN A 304 29.66 23.81 0.89
N ASP A 305 29.39 23.58 2.18
CA ASP A 305 30.18 22.66 3.03
C ASP A 305 30.06 21.19 2.61
N TYR A 306 28.96 20.82 1.93
CA TYR A 306 28.74 19.47 1.41
C TYR A 306 28.89 19.50 -0.10
N PRO A 307 29.71 18.64 -0.71
CA PRO A 307 29.87 18.60 -2.16
C PRO A 307 28.59 18.12 -2.87
N GLY A 308 28.51 18.39 -4.18
CA GLY A 308 27.50 17.83 -5.07
C GLY A 308 26.25 18.70 -5.26
N PHE A 309 26.17 19.90 -4.71
CA PHE A 309 25.23 20.95 -5.17
C PHE A 309 25.68 21.52 -6.52
N TYR A 310 24.85 22.36 -7.17
CA TYR A 310 25.36 23.19 -8.27
C TYR A 310 25.25 24.67 -7.98
N GLY A 311 25.97 25.48 -8.76
CA GLY A 311 25.93 26.92 -8.60
C GLY A 311 26.74 27.38 -7.40
N PHE A 312 26.19 28.33 -6.63
CA PHE A 312 26.90 28.98 -5.54
C PHE A 312 26.78 28.24 -4.19
N GLY A 313 25.80 27.36 -4.03
CA GLY A 313 25.57 26.65 -2.77
C GLY A 313 24.15 26.11 -2.63
N TYR A 314 23.80 25.78 -1.39
CA TYR A 314 22.46 25.37 -0.99
C TYR A 314 22.06 26.11 0.28
N ILE A 315 20.76 26.12 0.59
CA ILE A 315 20.21 26.73 1.81
C ILE A 315 19.54 25.70 2.72
N PRO A 316 19.61 25.84 4.06
CA PRO A 316 18.85 25.00 4.97
C PRO A 316 17.39 25.46 5.03
N ILE A 317 16.44 24.58 4.69
CA ILE A 317 15.02 24.81 4.95
C ILE A 317 14.62 24.11 6.25
N THR A 318 14.13 24.86 7.24
CA THR A 318 13.68 24.31 8.54
C THR A 318 12.33 24.90 8.95
N LYS A 319 11.86 24.59 10.17
CA LYS A 319 10.66 25.21 10.74
C LYS A 319 10.88 26.69 11.09
N GLN A 320 12.13 27.12 11.24
CA GLN A 320 12.52 28.48 11.67
C GLN A 320 13.29 29.25 10.60
N LYS A 321 14.13 28.57 9.81
CA LYS A 321 14.97 29.18 8.77
C LYS A 321 14.41 28.91 7.39
N ASN A 322 14.53 29.89 6.49
CA ASN A 322 14.07 29.81 5.11
C ASN A 322 12.64 29.24 5.00
N LYS A 323 11.74 29.71 5.86
CA LYS A 323 10.34 29.30 5.86
C LYS A 323 9.62 29.66 4.57
N ASN A 324 10.13 30.66 3.84
CA ASN A 324 9.63 31.12 2.56
C ASN A 324 10.83 31.25 1.61
N VAL A 325 10.82 30.50 0.51
CA VAL A 325 11.86 30.57 -0.53
C VAL A 325 11.19 30.95 -1.85
N ASN A 326 11.68 32.02 -2.48
CA ASN A 326 11.08 32.57 -3.69
C ASN A 326 11.92 32.26 -4.94
N PHE A 327 11.24 31.89 -6.01
CA PHE A 327 11.80 31.54 -7.31
C PHE A 327 11.09 32.38 -8.40
N PRO A 328 11.62 33.57 -8.74
CA PRO A 328 11.13 34.35 -9.87
C PRO A 328 11.60 33.74 -11.19
N VAL A 329 10.70 33.18 -12.00
CA VAL A 329 11.03 32.46 -13.23
C VAL A 329 10.38 33.10 -14.45
N TYR A 330 11.14 33.23 -15.53
CA TYR A 330 10.62 33.58 -16.85
C TYR A 330 10.36 32.32 -17.67
N ILE A 331 9.14 32.19 -18.19
CA ILE A 331 8.72 31.07 -19.04
C ILE A 331 8.73 31.53 -20.50
N PRO A 332 9.60 30.97 -21.35
CA PRO A 332 9.76 31.46 -22.72
C PRO A 332 8.58 31.11 -23.63
N ARG A 333 7.86 30.03 -23.33
CA ARG A 333 6.73 29.56 -24.13
C ARG A 333 5.71 28.85 -23.26
N SER A 334 4.43 29.11 -23.50
CA SER A 334 3.34 28.46 -22.78
C SER A 334 3.39 26.94 -22.94
N GLY A 335 3.14 26.22 -21.85
CA GLY A 335 3.12 24.76 -21.89
C GLY A 335 2.85 24.12 -20.54
N LYS A 336 2.84 22.78 -20.54
CA LYS A 336 2.78 21.95 -19.35
C LYS A 336 4.19 21.62 -18.89
N TYR A 337 4.47 21.91 -17.63
CA TYR A 337 5.77 21.69 -16.99
C TYR A 337 5.65 20.73 -15.80
N ALA A 338 6.69 19.95 -15.57
CA ALA A 338 6.94 19.24 -14.32
C ALA A 338 7.86 20.10 -13.45
N LEU A 339 7.46 20.36 -12.21
CA LEU A 339 8.21 21.15 -11.24
C LEU A 339 8.70 20.26 -10.09
N ASP A 340 10.01 20.22 -9.87
CA ASP A 340 10.62 19.52 -8.75
C ASP A 340 11.82 20.30 -8.19
N PHE A 341 12.31 19.87 -7.02
CA PHE A 341 13.37 20.54 -6.29
C PHE A 341 14.49 19.57 -5.98
N ARG A 342 15.74 20.00 -6.21
CA ARG A 342 16.92 19.26 -5.82
C ARG A 342 17.25 19.54 -4.36
N TYR A 343 17.46 18.50 -3.59
CA TYR A 343 17.64 18.59 -2.15
C TYR A 343 18.51 17.47 -1.58
N SER A 344 18.98 17.67 -0.36
CA SER A 344 19.52 16.62 0.50
C SER A 344 18.83 16.61 1.86
N ASN A 345 18.66 15.43 2.47
CA ASN A 345 18.06 15.29 3.79
C ASN A 345 18.75 14.16 4.58
N GLY A 346 19.83 14.50 5.26
CA GLY A 346 20.62 13.58 6.08
C GLY A 346 20.04 13.28 7.47
N ASN A 347 18.75 13.57 7.72
CA ASN A 347 18.16 13.44 9.06
C ASN A 347 17.83 11.98 9.49
N GLY A 348 18.12 10.98 8.65
CA GLY A 348 17.95 9.57 8.99
C GLY A 348 17.70 8.67 7.78
N PRO A 349 17.46 7.36 7.97
CA PRO A 349 17.08 6.47 6.89
C PRO A 349 15.68 6.80 6.35
N ILE A 350 15.44 6.56 5.05
CA ILE A 350 14.18 6.89 4.37
C ILE A 350 12.95 6.14 4.89
N ASN A 351 13.16 4.97 5.49
CA ASN A 351 12.09 4.03 5.86
C ASN A 351 11.58 4.22 7.30
N THR A 352 12.12 5.15 8.10
CA THR A 352 11.70 5.34 9.50
C THR A 352 11.96 6.76 10.02
N ASN A 353 11.61 7.01 11.29
CA ASN A 353 11.78 8.26 12.07
C ASN A 353 10.90 9.47 11.67
N ASN A 354 10.18 9.40 10.56
CA ASN A 354 9.18 10.40 10.14
C ASN A 354 9.74 11.83 9.92
N LYS A 355 11.02 11.99 9.54
CA LYS A 355 11.70 13.29 9.43
C LYS A 355 11.73 13.85 8.00
N CYS A 356 10.72 13.50 7.20
CA CYS A 356 10.52 14.08 5.87
C CYS A 356 10.26 15.58 6.00
N ALA A 357 11.01 16.42 5.29
CA ALA A 357 10.67 17.83 5.20
C ALA A 357 9.47 18.01 4.25
N VAL A 358 8.53 18.88 4.58
CA VAL A 358 7.36 19.16 3.74
C VAL A 358 7.17 20.66 3.61
N ARG A 359 6.87 21.14 2.40
CA ARG A 359 6.58 22.56 2.15
C ARG A 359 5.40 22.66 1.20
N SER A 360 4.51 23.62 1.45
CA SER A 360 3.47 24.00 0.50
C SER A 360 4.06 24.86 -0.62
N LEU A 361 3.64 24.59 -1.85
CA LEU A 361 4.12 25.30 -3.04
C LEU A 361 3.04 26.21 -3.59
N PHE A 362 3.42 27.44 -3.91
CA PHE A 362 2.56 28.48 -4.44
C PHE A 362 3.06 28.96 -5.79
N LEU A 363 2.13 29.18 -6.72
CA LEU A 363 2.35 29.84 -8.00
C LEU A 363 1.54 31.13 -8.01
N ASN A 364 2.22 32.27 -8.12
CA ASN A 364 1.59 33.60 -8.12
C ASN A 364 0.63 33.79 -6.92
N GLY A 365 1.01 33.28 -5.74
CA GLY A 365 0.22 33.35 -4.51
C GLY A 365 -0.88 32.30 -4.35
N ARG A 366 -1.13 31.44 -5.37
CA ARG A 366 -2.10 30.33 -5.28
C ARG A 366 -1.39 29.02 -4.94
N ARG A 367 -1.86 28.30 -3.93
CA ARG A 367 -1.32 26.96 -3.58
C ARG A 367 -1.57 25.98 -4.71
N ILE A 368 -0.51 25.30 -5.17
CA ILE A 368 -0.55 24.30 -6.24
C ILE A 368 -0.18 22.89 -5.79
N GLY A 369 0.40 22.72 -4.59
CA GLY A 369 0.69 21.38 -4.07
C GLY A 369 1.53 21.39 -2.80
N ALA A 370 1.93 20.19 -2.37
CA ALA A 370 2.95 19.98 -1.35
C ALA A 370 4.18 19.35 -1.99
N VAL A 371 5.35 19.84 -1.61
CA VAL A 371 6.65 19.28 -1.97
C VAL A 371 7.17 18.51 -0.77
N VAL A 372 7.53 17.25 -0.99
CA VAL A 372 8.09 16.37 0.03
C VAL A 372 9.57 16.15 -0.22
N PHE A 373 10.34 16.19 0.86
CA PHE A 373 11.78 16.01 0.91
C PHE A 373 12.11 14.84 1.86
N PRO A 374 11.84 13.58 1.46
CA PRO A 374 12.14 12.39 2.27
C PRO A 374 13.59 12.33 2.74
N GLN A 375 13.85 11.63 3.83
CA GLN A 375 15.23 11.43 4.28
C GLN A 375 16.01 10.61 3.23
N ARG A 376 17.30 10.90 3.05
CA ARG A 376 18.20 10.26 2.07
C ARG A 376 19.37 9.50 2.72
N GLY A 377 19.31 9.28 4.02
CA GLY A 377 20.30 8.51 4.78
C GLY A 377 20.64 9.16 6.11
N ASP A 378 21.16 8.36 7.04
CA ASP A 378 21.59 8.87 8.34
C ASP A 378 22.90 9.64 8.20
N ARG A 379 22.87 10.94 8.53
CA ARG A 379 23.99 11.90 8.39
C ARG A 379 24.53 11.99 6.96
N ASN A 380 23.77 11.56 5.96
CA ASN A 380 24.16 11.55 4.56
C ASN A 380 23.69 12.81 3.84
N TRP A 381 24.42 13.91 4.02
CA TRP A 381 24.12 15.21 3.40
C TRP A 381 24.73 15.38 2.00
N THR A 382 25.50 14.40 1.54
CA THR A 382 26.12 14.38 0.21
C THR A 382 25.27 13.63 -0.83
N ASP A 383 24.22 12.92 -0.39
CA ASP A 383 23.24 12.34 -1.30
C ASP A 383 22.18 13.39 -1.66
N TRP A 384 22.20 13.79 -2.92
CA TRP A 384 21.30 14.74 -3.51
C TRP A 384 20.33 14.07 -4.47
N GLY A 385 19.06 14.43 -4.40
CA GLY A 385 18.04 13.93 -5.31
C GLY A 385 16.93 14.95 -5.54
N TYR A 386 15.96 14.58 -6.36
CA TYR A 386 14.80 15.43 -6.65
C TYR A 386 13.59 15.03 -5.80
N SER A 387 12.78 16.03 -5.42
CA SER A 387 11.50 15.86 -4.74
C SER A 387 10.47 15.15 -5.62
N ASN A 388 9.25 14.98 -5.09
CA ASN A 388 8.10 14.70 -5.97
C ASN A 388 7.94 15.81 -7.03
N SER A 389 7.44 15.42 -8.20
CA SER A 389 7.16 16.33 -9.31
C SER A 389 5.71 16.81 -9.27
N ILE A 390 5.50 18.12 -9.46
CA ILE A 390 4.18 18.76 -9.50
C ILE A 390 3.92 19.24 -10.94
N PRO A 391 2.92 18.69 -11.64
CA PRO A 391 2.57 19.16 -12.97
C PRO A 391 1.85 20.51 -12.89
N VAL A 392 2.29 21.48 -13.70
CA VAL A 392 1.74 22.83 -13.77
C VAL A 392 1.61 23.29 -15.21
N ASN A 393 0.53 24.01 -15.53
CA ASN A 393 0.43 24.74 -16.79
C ASN A 393 0.94 26.16 -16.55
N LEU A 394 1.93 26.57 -17.34
CA LEU A 394 2.55 27.89 -17.23
C LEU A 394 2.42 28.61 -18.57
N PRO A 395 1.73 29.77 -18.61
CA PRO A 395 1.82 30.70 -19.72
C PRO A 395 3.25 31.20 -19.94
N ALA A 396 3.53 31.76 -21.12
CA ALA A 396 4.75 32.53 -21.33
C ALA A 396 4.73 33.82 -20.49
N GLY A 397 5.90 34.22 -19.98
CA GLY A 397 6.08 35.43 -19.17
C GLY A 397 6.64 35.16 -17.78
N ASP A 398 6.56 36.16 -16.92
CA ASP A 398 7.09 36.10 -15.55
C ASP A 398 6.13 35.43 -14.58
N HIS A 399 6.68 34.52 -13.78
CA HIS A 399 5.98 33.82 -12.72
C HIS A 399 6.77 33.86 -11.43
N LYS A 400 6.07 33.85 -10.30
CA LYS A 400 6.67 33.70 -8.98
C LYS A 400 6.24 32.39 -8.37
N LEU A 401 7.20 31.49 -8.18
CA LEU A 401 7.03 30.28 -7.39
C LEU A 401 7.53 30.53 -5.97
N THR A 402 6.78 30.08 -4.96
CA THR A 402 7.15 30.23 -3.55
C THR A 402 6.99 28.90 -2.84
N LEU A 403 8.06 28.43 -2.22
CA LEU A 403 8.08 27.28 -1.34
C LEU A 403 7.91 27.78 0.11
N GLU A 404 6.88 27.34 0.82
CA GLU A 404 6.51 27.86 2.14
C GLU A 404 6.31 26.73 3.16
N PHE A 405 6.76 26.92 4.40
CA PHE A 405 6.41 26.05 5.53
C PHE A 405 5.14 26.55 6.23
N GLN A 406 4.05 25.81 6.07
CA GLN A 406 2.75 26.09 6.67
C GLN A 406 2.38 25.05 7.73
N ARG A 407 1.36 25.37 8.55
CA ARG A 407 0.85 24.44 9.57
C ARG A 407 0.46 23.06 9.03
N PRO A 408 -0.17 22.92 7.84
CA PRO A 408 -0.46 21.61 7.27
C PRO A 408 0.77 20.80 6.83
N ASP A 409 1.95 21.43 6.76
CA ASP A 409 3.20 20.78 6.35
C ASP A 409 3.95 20.14 7.54
N GLU A 410 3.36 20.16 8.74
CA GLU A 410 3.93 19.48 9.90
C GLU A 410 3.96 17.96 9.67
N ASN A 411 5.11 17.34 9.94
CA ASN A 411 5.27 15.88 9.82
C ASN A 411 5.01 15.21 11.18
N MET A 412 4.95 13.86 11.21
CA MET A 412 4.72 13.12 12.45
C MET A 412 5.90 13.15 13.43
N ASN A 413 7.07 13.68 13.04
CA ASN A 413 8.19 13.85 13.96
C ASN A 413 8.01 15.08 14.87
N TYR A 414 7.32 16.12 14.39
CA TYR A 414 7.06 17.41 15.06
C TYR A 414 8.31 18.24 15.42
N ASP A 415 9.47 17.64 15.68
CA ASP A 415 10.71 18.33 16.02
C ASP A 415 11.52 18.66 14.76
N ILE A 416 11.73 17.65 13.90
CA ILE A 416 12.57 17.74 12.71
C ILE A 416 11.72 17.73 11.45
N ASN A 417 11.67 18.89 10.78
CA ASN A 417 11.11 19.09 9.45
C ASN A 417 12.09 19.94 8.63
N ALA A 418 13.19 19.32 8.23
CA ALA A 418 14.34 20.01 7.65
C ALA A 418 14.98 19.27 6.46
N ALA A 419 15.54 20.04 5.53
CA ALA A 419 16.35 19.57 4.40
C ALA A 419 17.30 20.69 3.95
N LEU A 420 18.27 20.35 3.10
CA LEU A 420 19.08 21.29 2.33
C LEU A 420 18.48 21.42 0.94
N LEU A 421 18.21 22.64 0.49
CA LEU A 421 17.61 22.94 -0.80
C LEU A 421 18.65 23.57 -1.72
N ASP A 422 18.86 22.95 -2.88
CA ASP A 422 19.87 23.36 -3.87
C ASP A 422 19.21 24.15 -5.00
N GLN A 423 18.25 23.56 -5.73
CA GLN A 423 17.66 24.19 -6.91
C GLN A 423 16.20 23.82 -7.11
N MET A 424 15.50 24.67 -7.82
CA MET A 424 14.24 24.37 -8.48
C MET A 424 14.51 23.99 -9.94
N ARG A 425 13.77 22.99 -10.44
CA ARG A 425 13.81 22.57 -11.84
C ARG A 425 12.40 22.53 -12.43
N LEU A 426 12.27 23.13 -13.61
CA LEU A 426 11.09 23.01 -14.47
C LEU A 426 11.47 22.24 -15.73
N ILE A 427 10.67 21.23 -16.06
CA ILE A 427 10.86 20.38 -17.24
C ILE A 427 9.63 20.52 -18.13
N LEU A 428 9.79 20.97 -19.37
CA LEU A 428 8.69 21.02 -20.33
C LEU A 428 8.26 19.60 -20.71
N LEU A 429 6.98 19.30 -20.47
CA LEU A 429 6.34 18.02 -20.82
C LEU A 429 5.64 18.08 -22.18
N GLY A 430 5.14 19.26 -22.56
CA GLY A 430 4.47 19.49 -23.83
C GLY A 430 4.00 20.93 -23.95
N TYR A 431 3.88 21.42 -25.18
CA TYR A 431 3.28 22.73 -25.46
C TYR A 431 1.75 22.62 -25.45
N GLU A 432 1.07 23.71 -25.07
CA GLU A 432 -0.38 23.85 -25.26
C GLU A 432 -0.74 24.16 -26.73
#